data_AF-A0A653EL34-F1
#
_entry.id   AF-A0A653EL34-F1
#
_cell.length_a   1.000
_cell.length_b   1.000
_cell.length_c   1.000
_cell.angle_alpha   90.00
_cell.angle_beta   90.00
_cell.angle_gamma   90.00
#
_symmetry.space_group_name_H-M   'P 1'
#
loop_
_entity.id
_entity.type
_entity.pdbx_description
1 polymer ?
#
loop_
_entity_poly.entity_id
_entity_poly.type
_entity_poly.pdbx_seq_one_letter_code
_entity_poly.pdbx_strand_id
1 'polypeptide(L)'
;MLTPAIYRTTITHFRQVPVQHAFEYQSYSWYVDIDDLPQLPRWLRPFARFHADDHFAQHSRGSLRDRLEAFFADHDVTVPDGRITALLQARVFGYVFNPISIFWCHDRDGSLRHVIAEVHNTYGGRHAYLLPPADAPVLVSKKFYVSPFNPVDGHYLVLAPRPARYVDITVSLHRENRLAFTATLRGTREPATLKHVVMIQITSPLAPLMVATRIRIQGIKLWLHRVPVVPR
;
A
#
# COMPACT_ATOMS: atom_id res chain seq x y z
N MET A 1 -4.42 -16.90 11.37
CA MET A 1 -3.97 -15.60 11.94
C MET A 1 -5.20 -14.69 12.08
N LEU A 2 -5.43 -14.07 13.23
CA LEU A 2 -6.67 -13.31 13.55
C LEU A 2 -6.77 -11.98 12.79
N THR A 3 -7.38 -11.97 11.60
CA THR A 3 -7.98 -10.76 11.03
C THR A 3 -9.29 -10.46 11.76
N PRO A 4 -9.71 -9.18 11.89
CA PRO A 4 -9.00 -7.96 11.52
C PRO A 4 -7.91 -7.56 12.53
N ALA A 5 -6.85 -6.92 12.06
CA ALA A 5 -5.80 -6.34 12.88
C ALA A 5 -5.39 -4.96 12.34
N ILE A 6 -4.68 -4.18 13.16
CA ILE A 6 -4.10 -2.90 12.76
C ILE A 6 -2.60 -2.98 13.00
N TYR A 7 -1.81 -2.59 12.00
CA TYR A 7 -0.38 -2.34 12.19
C TYR A 7 -0.17 -0.87 12.49
N ARG A 8 0.51 -0.55 13.59
CA ARG A 8 1.07 0.80 13.78
C ARG A 8 2.37 0.86 13.00
N THR A 9 2.39 1.65 11.95
CA THR A 9 3.44 1.62 10.93
C THR A 9 4.28 2.88 10.96
N THR A 10 5.59 2.74 10.93
CA THR A 10 6.53 3.79 10.58
C THR A 10 6.88 3.64 9.11
N ILE A 11 6.71 4.73 8.36
CA ILE A 11 7.00 4.78 6.93
C ILE A 11 8.20 5.70 6.74
N THR A 12 9.26 5.16 6.17
CA THR A 12 10.52 5.88 5.92
C THR A 12 10.75 5.93 4.41
N HIS A 13 11.09 7.11 3.92
CA HIS A 13 11.41 7.37 2.53
C HIS A 13 12.83 7.89 2.49
N PHE A 14 13.70 7.20 1.76
CA PHE A 14 15.06 7.59 1.52
C PHE A 14 15.26 7.79 0.03
N ARG A 15 15.61 9.01 -0.39
CA ARG A 15 15.98 9.32 -1.77
C ARG A 15 17.47 9.65 -1.79
N GLN A 16 18.20 9.04 -2.70
CA GLN A 16 19.64 9.26 -2.85
C GLN A 16 19.98 10.14 -4.05
N VAL A 17 19.14 10.13 -5.10
CA VAL A 17 19.36 10.87 -6.36
C VAL A 17 18.10 11.63 -6.74
N PRO A 18 18.17 12.89 -7.24
CA PRO A 18 19.38 13.72 -7.46
C PRO A 18 19.89 14.43 -6.20
N VAL A 19 19.07 14.53 -5.14
CA VAL A 19 19.43 15.13 -3.86
C VAL A 19 19.11 14.12 -2.76
N GLN A 20 20.04 13.95 -1.82
CA GLN A 20 19.81 13.11 -0.65
C GLN A 20 18.73 13.74 0.23
N HIS A 21 17.62 13.02 0.41
CA HIS A 21 16.52 13.45 1.26
C HIS A 21 15.91 12.24 1.93
N ALA A 22 15.80 12.30 3.25
CA ALA A 22 15.15 11.28 4.05
C ALA A 22 13.98 11.90 4.81
N PHE A 23 12.86 11.21 4.86
CA PHE A 23 11.77 11.58 5.75
C PHE A 23 11.09 10.35 6.32
N GLU A 24 10.67 10.46 7.57
CA GLU A 24 9.98 9.41 8.29
C GLU A 24 8.68 9.96 8.89
N TYR A 25 7.65 9.13 8.91
CA TYR A 25 6.41 9.46 9.57
C TYR A 25 5.69 8.23 10.09
N GLN A 26 4.97 8.41 11.19
CA GLN A 26 4.09 7.39 11.75
C GLN A 26 2.71 7.41 11.06
N SER A 27 2.14 6.23 10.94
CA SER A 27 0.81 5.96 10.40
C SER A 27 0.27 4.66 11.02
N TYR A 28 -0.87 4.19 10.54
CA TYR A 28 -1.37 2.86 10.81
C TYR A 28 -1.84 2.24 9.50
N SER A 29 -2.03 0.92 9.45
CA SER A 29 -2.59 0.22 8.29
C SER A 29 -3.46 -0.93 8.77
N TRP A 30 -4.59 -1.14 8.10
CA TRP A 30 -5.51 -2.22 8.40
C TRP A 30 -5.03 -3.50 7.73
N TYR A 31 -4.99 -4.59 8.50
CA TYR A 31 -4.77 -5.93 8.01
C TYR A 31 -6.06 -6.73 8.10
N VAL A 32 -6.64 -7.01 6.93
CA VAL A 32 -8.00 -7.54 6.80
C VAL A 32 -8.01 -8.76 5.89
N ASP A 33 -9.07 -9.55 6.03
CA ASP A 33 -9.48 -10.48 5.01
C ASP A 33 -10.34 -9.70 4.00
N ILE A 34 -10.09 -9.82 2.70
CA ILE A 34 -10.86 -9.06 1.72
C ILE A 34 -12.30 -9.54 1.58
N ASP A 35 -12.56 -10.80 1.96
CA ASP A 35 -13.89 -11.42 1.92
C ASP A 35 -14.68 -11.16 3.20
N ASP A 36 -13.99 -10.81 4.30
CA ASP A 36 -14.57 -10.51 5.61
C ASP A 36 -14.05 -9.16 6.14
N LEU A 37 -14.42 -8.09 5.43
CA LEU A 37 -14.03 -6.73 5.78
C LEU A 37 -14.74 -6.28 7.08
N PRO A 38 -14.01 -5.63 8.01
CA PRO A 38 -14.56 -5.30 9.31
C PRO A 38 -15.69 -4.26 9.22
N GLN A 39 -16.80 -4.55 9.88
CA GLN A 39 -17.96 -3.66 9.97
C GLN A 39 -17.99 -2.95 11.32
N LEU A 40 -17.71 -1.64 11.31
CA LEU A 40 -17.75 -0.83 12.53
C LEU A 40 -19.18 -0.40 12.91
N PRO A 41 -19.45 -0.15 14.21
CA PRO A 41 -20.70 0.46 14.68
C PRO A 41 -21.02 1.77 13.96
N ARG A 42 -22.31 2.11 13.85
CA ARG A 42 -22.80 3.28 13.09
C ARG A 42 -22.05 4.59 13.38
N TRP A 43 -21.71 4.85 14.63
CA TRP A 43 -21.00 6.07 15.07
C TRP A 43 -19.50 6.05 14.73
N LEU A 44 -18.91 4.87 14.53
CA LEU A 44 -17.52 4.71 14.05
C LEU A 44 -17.39 4.56 12.54
N ARG A 45 -18.48 4.26 11.83
CA ARG A 45 -18.49 4.12 10.37
C ARG A 45 -17.87 5.29 9.61
N PRO A 46 -17.95 6.57 10.05
CA PRO A 46 -17.25 7.64 9.35
C PRO A 46 -15.72 7.49 9.40
N PHE A 47 -15.17 6.75 10.35
CA PHE A 47 -13.73 6.71 10.64
C PHE A 47 -13.02 5.47 10.09
N ALA A 48 -13.75 4.45 9.66
CA ALA A 48 -13.17 3.37 8.87
C ALA A 48 -14.24 2.77 7.96
N ARG A 49 -14.11 3.00 6.65
CA ARG A 49 -14.87 2.28 5.61
C ARG A 49 -13.93 1.71 4.58
N PHE A 50 -14.27 0.54 4.09
CA PHE A 50 -13.56 -0.16 3.03
C PHE A 50 -14.47 -0.18 1.81
N HIS A 51 -13.95 0.27 0.67
CA HIS A 51 -14.67 0.22 -0.60
C HIS A 51 -13.80 -0.46 -1.65
N ALA A 52 -14.38 -1.39 -2.41
CA ALA A 52 -13.68 -2.02 -3.53
C ALA A 52 -13.22 -0.99 -4.57
N ASP A 53 -13.97 0.11 -4.74
CA ASP A 53 -13.62 1.24 -5.61
C ASP A 53 -12.31 1.94 -5.26
N ASP A 54 -11.76 1.70 -4.07
CA ASP A 54 -10.45 2.21 -3.70
C ASP A 54 -9.32 1.44 -4.37
N HIS A 55 -9.58 0.27 -4.94
CA HIS A 55 -8.56 -0.63 -5.46
C HIS A 55 -8.91 -1.10 -6.87
N PHE A 56 -7.87 -1.43 -7.64
CA PHE A 56 -7.97 -2.01 -8.99
C PHE A 56 -8.90 -1.20 -9.90
N ALA A 57 -8.64 0.10 -10.06
CA ALA A 57 -9.54 1.04 -10.73
C ALA A 57 -9.92 0.66 -12.19
N GLN A 58 -9.11 -0.18 -12.84
CA GLN A 58 -9.40 -0.71 -14.18
C GLN A 58 -10.59 -1.68 -14.16
N HIS A 59 -10.88 -2.29 -13.01
CA HIS A 59 -11.98 -3.21 -12.77
C HIS A 59 -13.00 -2.54 -11.87
N SER A 60 -14.02 -1.90 -12.44
CA SER A 60 -14.95 -1.04 -11.70
C SER A 60 -16.21 -1.74 -11.16
N ARG A 61 -16.32 -3.06 -11.35
CA ARG A 61 -17.52 -3.83 -10.96
C ARG A 61 -17.20 -4.89 -9.92
N GLY A 62 -18.15 -5.11 -9.02
CA GLY A 62 -18.11 -6.21 -8.07
C GLY A 62 -17.35 -5.94 -6.77
N SER A 63 -17.16 -7.03 -6.03
CA SER A 63 -16.42 -7.11 -4.78
C SER A 63 -14.92 -6.87 -5.00
N LEU A 64 -14.15 -6.72 -3.92
CA LEU A 64 -12.69 -6.63 -4.03
C LEU A 64 -12.07 -7.93 -4.58
N ARG A 65 -12.70 -9.07 -4.30
CA ARG A 65 -12.35 -10.37 -4.87
C ARG A 65 -12.57 -10.39 -6.37
N ASP A 66 -13.74 -9.96 -6.86
CA ASP A 66 -14.06 -9.96 -8.30
C ASP A 66 -13.02 -9.14 -9.11
N ARG A 67 -12.57 -8.02 -8.53
CA ARG A 67 -11.55 -7.15 -9.14
C ARG A 67 -10.16 -7.76 -9.15
N LEU A 68 -9.81 -8.49 -8.08
CA LEU A 68 -8.57 -9.25 -8.01
C LEU A 68 -8.58 -10.38 -9.02
N GLU A 69 -9.69 -11.10 -9.14
CA GLU A 69 -9.85 -12.17 -10.12
C GLU A 69 -9.68 -11.67 -11.55
N ALA A 70 -10.28 -10.52 -11.88
CA ALA A 70 -10.07 -9.87 -13.16
C ALA A 70 -8.61 -9.44 -13.39
N PHE A 71 -7.96 -8.89 -12.35
CA PHE A 71 -6.53 -8.55 -12.42
C PHE A 71 -5.64 -9.79 -12.69
N PHE A 72 -5.93 -10.93 -12.06
CA PHE A 72 -5.21 -12.18 -12.33
C PHE A 72 -5.46 -12.68 -13.76
N ALA A 73 -6.69 -12.56 -14.26
CA ALA A 73 -7.04 -12.93 -15.64
C ALA A 73 -6.28 -12.09 -16.67
N ASP A 74 -6.14 -10.78 -16.46
CA ASP A 74 -5.33 -9.89 -17.31
C ASP A 74 -3.84 -10.26 -17.36
N HIS A 75 -3.38 -11.01 -16.37
CA HIS A 75 -2.00 -11.48 -16.25
C HIS A 75 -1.80 -12.93 -16.71
N ASP A 76 -2.85 -13.60 -17.21
CA ASP A 76 -2.84 -15.02 -17.58
C ASP A 76 -2.39 -15.95 -16.42
N VAL A 77 -2.75 -15.58 -15.18
CA VAL A 77 -2.41 -16.35 -13.97
C VAL A 77 -3.67 -16.80 -13.26
N THR A 78 -3.71 -18.06 -12.84
CA THR A 78 -4.81 -18.59 -12.04
C THR A 78 -4.84 -17.97 -10.64
N VAL A 79 -6.00 -17.46 -10.24
CA VAL A 79 -6.22 -16.92 -8.90
C VAL A 79 -6.09 -18.05 -7.87
N PRO A 80 -5.31 -17.87 -6.79
CA PRO A 80 -5.29 -18.81 -5.69
C PRO A 80 -6.69 -18.99 -5.07
N ASP A 81 -7.08 -20.23 -4.86
CA ASP A 81 -8.39 -20.66 -4.42
C ASP A 81 -8.57 -20.64 -2.89
N GLY A 82 -7.77 -19.83 -2.20
CA GLY A 82 -7.80 -19.65 -0.76
C GLY A 82 -8.11 -18.22 -0.31
N ARG A 83 -7.70 -17.94 0.91
CA ARG A 83 -7.89 -16.64 1.55
C ARG A 83 -7.03 -15.59 0.84
N ILE A 84 -7.53 -14.36 0.76
CA ILE A 84 -6.73 -13.20 0.37
C ILE A 84 -6.73 -12.21 1.51
N THR A 85 -5.55 -11.93 2.06
CA THR A 85 -5.39 -10.91 3.11
C THR A 85 -4.79 -9.65 2.53
N ALA A 86 -5.16 -8.50 3.06
CA ALA A 86 -4.72 -7.21 2.57
C ALA A 86 -4.21 -6.30 3.68
N LEU A 87 -3.15 -5.56 3.40
CA LEU A 87 -2.70 -4.39 4.16
C LEU A 87 -3.07 -3.13 3.38
N LEU A 88 -4.01 -2.36 3.91
CA LEU A 88 -4.59 -1.19 3.23
C LEU A 88 -5.04 -0.13 4.23
N GLN A 89 -5.41 1.06 3.74
CA GLN A 89 -6.05 2.08 4.57
C GLN A 89 -7.57 2.03 4.45
N ALA A 90 -8.24 2.39 5.53
CA ALA A 90 -9.68 2.64 5.53
C ALA A 90 -9.96 4.12 5.25
N ARG A 91 -11.12 4.41 4.66
CA ARG A 91 -11.61 5.79 4.52
C ARG A 91 -11.94 6.38 5.89
N VAL A 92 -11.46 7.60 6.12
CA VAL A 92 -11.81 8.48 7.25
C VAL A 92 -12.54 9.69 6.67
N PHE A 93 -13.76 9.94 7.13
CA PHE A 93 -14.70 10.93 6.60
C PHE A 93 -14.87 10.86 5.07
N GLY A 94 -14.89 9.64 4.52
CA GLY A 94 -15.03 9.40 3.09
C GLY A 94 -13.75 9.60 2.27
N TYR A 95 -12.66 10.06 2.89
CA TYR A 95 -11.36 10.24 2.26
C TYR A 95 -10.40 9.08 2.59
N VAL A 96 -9.67 8.59 1.60
CA VAL A 96 -8.56 7.65 1.80
C VAL A 96 -7.39 8.05 0.91
N PHE A 97 -6.20 7.85 1.44
CA PHE A 97 -4.97 7.91 0.68
C PHE A 97 -4.17 6.63 0.93
N ASN A 98 -4.10 5.77 -0.09
CA ASN A 98 -3.42 4.47 -0.07
C ASN A 98 -2.08 4.59 -0.81
N PRO A 99 -0.98 5.06 -0.17
CA PRO A 99 0.31 5.17 -0.88
C PRO A 99 0.74 3.83 -1.47
N ILE A 100 0.50 2.77 -0.70
CA ILE A 100 0.70 1.38 -1.12
C ILE A 100 -0.35 0.52 -0.43
N SER A 101 -0.84 -0.50 -1.11
CA SER A 101 -1.70 -1.55 -0.59
C SER A 101 -1.13 -2.90 -1.02
N ILE A 102 -0.96 -3.82 -0.08
CA ILE A 102 -0.39 -5.13 -0.35
C ILE A 102 -1.45 -6.19 -0.14
N PHE A 103 -1.60 -7.10 -1.11
CA PHE A 103 -2.49 -8.24 -1.03
C PHE A 103 -1.67 -9.53 -1.04
N TRP A 104 -1.85 -10.39 -0.05
CA TRP A 104 -1.25 -11.72 0.01
C TRP A 104 -2.32 -12.74 -0.36
N CYS A 105 -2.11 -13.43 -1.46
CA CYS A 105 -3.03 -14.42 -2.01
C CYS A 105 -2.54 -15.82 -1.61
N HIS A 106 -3.37 -16.54 -0.86
CA HIS A 106 -3.05 -17.86 -0.32
C HIS A 106 -3.86 -18.93 -1.07
N ASP A 107 -3.33 -20.14 -1.14
CA ASP A 107 -4.12 -21.31 -1.57
C ASP A 107 -5.00 -21.86 -0.43
N ARG A 108 -5.74 -22.93 -0.72
CA ARG A 108 -6.58 -23.63 0.27
C ARG A 108 -5.80 -24.17 1.47
N ASP A 109 -4.55 -24.56 1.27
CA ASP A 109 -3.66 -25.06 2.31
C ASP A 109 -3.07 -23.92 3.16
N GLY A 110 -3.31 -22.66 2.79
CA GLY A 110 -2.84 -21.47 3.50
C GLY A 110 -1.41 -21.06 3.16
N SER A 111 -0.84 -21.63 2.10
CA SER A 111 0.47 -21.29 1.56
C SER A 111 0.37 -20.03 0.68
N LEU A 112 1.34 -19.13 0.81
CA LEU A 112 1.38 -17.91 0.01
C LEU A 112 1.74 -18.26 -1.44
N ARG A 113 0.87 -17.91 -2.39
CA ARG A 113 1.08 -18.17 -3.82
C ARG A 113 1.45 -16.93 -4.60
N HIS A 114 0.85 -15.78 -4.26
CA HIS A 114 1.15 -14.51 -4.93
C HIS A 114 1.07 -13.36 -3.94
N VAL A 115 1.81 -12.30 -4.25
CA VAL A 115 1.69 -11.00 -3.59
C VAL A 115 1.36 -9.96 -4.64
N ILE A 116 0.41 -9.08 -4.35
CA ILE A 116 0.10 -7.94 -5.22
C ILE A 116 0.44 -6.67 -4.49
N ALA A 117 1.29 -5.84 -5.09
CA ALA A 117 1.62 -4.52 -4.59
C ALA A 117 0.92 -3.45 -5.45
N GLU A 118 -0.15 -2.88 -4.92
CA GLU A 118 -0.84 -1.76 -5.55
C GLU A 118 -0.29 -0.43 -5.03
N VAL A 119 0.18 0.42 -5.94
CA VAL A 119 0.75 1.72 -5.60
C VAL A 119 -0.12 2.82 -6.20
N HIS A 120 -0.47 3.81 -5.37
CA HIS A 120 -1.24 4.97 -5.83
C HIS A 120 -0.34 6.20 -5.85
N ASN A 121 -0.55 7.06 -6.84
CA ASN A 121 0.11 8.36 -6.89
C ASN A 121 -0.84 9.48 -6.40
N THR A 122 -0.26 10.65 -6.10
CA THR A 122 -1.01 11.83 -5.65
C THR A 122 -1.93 12.44 -6.70
N TYR A 123 -1.85 11.98 -7.95
CA TYR A 123 -2.58 12.47 -9.11
C TYR A 123 -3.74 11.55 -9.51
N GLY A 124 -4.10 10.60 -8.64
CA GLY A 124 -5.24 9.70 -8.85
C GLY A 124 -4.94 8.47 -9.73
N GLY A 125 -3.70 8.32 -10.20
CA GLY A 125 -3.26 7.11 -10.90
C GLY A 125 -3.01 5.96 -9.92
N ARG A 126 -3.34 4.74 -10.35
CA ARG A 126 -3.13 3.50 -9.61
C ARG A 126 -2.51 2.45 -10.51
N HIS A 127 -1.68 1.58 -9.93
CA HIS A 127 -1.15 0.42 -10.63
C HIS A 127 -0.81 -0.69 -9.65
N ALA A 128 -1.12 -1.92 -10.05
CA ALA A 128 -0.85 -3.12 -9.29
C ALA A 128 0.25 -3.93 -9.95
N TYR A 129 1.23 -4.37 -9.15
CA TYR A 129 2.28 -5.28 -9.55
C TYR A 129 1.99 -6.66 -9.00
N LEU A 130 1.93 -7.68 -9.87
CA LEU A 130 1.85 -9.08 -9.48
C LEU A 130 3.27 -9.61 -9.18
N LEU A 131 3.45 -10.22 -8.02
CA LEU A 131 4.72 -10.71 -7.52
C LEU A 131 4.61 -12.20 -7.15
N PRO A 132 5.67 -13.00 -7.39
CA PRO A 132 5.80 -14.32 -6.79
C PRO A 132 5.91 -14.23 -5.26
N PRO A 133 5.62 -15.31 -4.54
CA PRO A 133 5.83 -15.38 -3.11
C PRO A 133 7.34 -15.45 -2.87
N ALA A 134 7.88 -14.53 -2.08
CA ALA A 134 9.31 -14.49 -1.82
C ALA A 134 9.63 -13.97 -0.43
N ASP A 135 10.62 -14.62 0.20
CA ASP A 135 11.29 -14.13 1.41
C ASP A 135 12.49 -13.24 1.08
N ALA A 136 12.76 -13.02 -0.21
CA ALA A 136 13.82 -12.17 -0.74
C ALA A 136 13.24 -11.09 -1.69
N PRO A 137 13.95 -9.98 -1.91
CA PRO A 137 13.47 -8.92 -2.80
C PRO A 137 13.23 -9.42 -4.23
N VAL A 138 12.02 -9.21 -4.74
CA VAL A 138 11.61 -9.56 -6.09
C VAL A 138 11.90 -8.40 -7.03
N LEU A 139 12.60 -8.68 -8.13
CA LEU A 139 12.82 -7.71 -9.20
C LEU A 139 11.58 -7.57 -10.08
N VAL A 140 11.14 -6.33 -10.26
CA VAL A 140 9.98 -5.96 -11.08
C VAL A 140 10.36 -4.79 -11.97
N SER A 141 10.20 -4.94 -13.28
CA SER A 141 10.38 -3.82 -14.19
C SER A 141 9.39 -2.71 -13.85
N LYS A 142 9.87 -1.48 -13.66
CA LYS A 142 9.01 -0.34 -13.36
C LYS A 142 8.14 -0.05 -14.58
N LYS A 143 6.84 -0.30 -14.45
CA LYS A 143 5.84 -0.03 -15.50
C LYS A 143 4.94 1.17 -15.18
N PHE A 144 5.05 1.74 -13.97
CA PHE A 144 4.14 2.79 -13.51
C PHE A 144 4.80 4.09 -13.08
N TYR A 145 4.16 5.18 -13.47
CA TYR A 145 4.50 6.56 -13.15
C TYR A 145 3.92 6.94 -11.77
N VAL A 146 4.67 6.62 -10.72
CA VAL A 146 4.29 6.87 -9.31
C VAL A 146 4.64 8.27 -8.80
N SER A 147 5.56 8.97 -9.45
CA SER A 147 5.99 10.30 -9.01
C SER A 147 6.53 11.15 -10.17
N PRO A 148 6.19 12.45 -10.25
CA PRO A 148 6.66 13.37 -11.28
C PRO A 148 8.18 13.61 -11.29
N PHE A 149 8.84 13.21 -10.20
CA PHE A 149 10.28 13.36 -10.03
C PHE A 149 11.05 12.07 -10.39
N ASN A 150 10.35 11.01 -10.79
CA ASN A 150 10.96 9.75 -11.16
C ASN A 150 10.49 9.29 -12.54
N PRO A 151 11.30 9.50 -13.61
CA PRO A 151 11.03 8.92 -14.94
C PRO A 151 10.80 7.41 -14.88
N VAL A 152 10.09 6.85 -15.85
CA VAL A 152 9.66 5.43 -15.85
C VAL A 152 10.86 4.46 -15.90
N ASP A 153 12.07 4.94 -16.16
CA ASP A 153 13.29 4.14 -16.19
C ASP A 153 13.69 3.58 -14.82
N GLY A 154 14.11 2.31 -14.84
CA GLY A 154 14.62 1.54 -13.69
C GLY A 154 13.84 0.25 -13.41
N HIS A 155 14.19 -0.42 -12.31
CA HIS A 155 13.44 -1.56 -11.79
C HIS A 155 13.19 -1.38 -10.29
N TYR A 156 12.08 -1.92 -9.82
CA TYR A 156 11.78 -2.04 -8.41
C TYR A 156 12.31 -3.35 -7.86
N LEU A 157 12.90 -3.33 -6.68
CA LEU A 157 13.00 -4.51 -5.82
C LEU A 157 11.94 -4.40 -4.74
N VAL A 158 11.02 -5.35 -4.70
CA VAL A 158 9.93 -5.39 -3.73
C VAL A 158 10.11 -6.58 -2.81
N LEU A 159 10.23 -6.31 -1.51
CA LEU A 159 10.20 -7.30 -0.45
C LEU A 159 8.91 -7.09 0.36
N ALA A 160 8.00 -8.05 0.29
CA ALA A 160 6.71 -7.98 0.98
C ALA A 160 6.33 -9.35 1.57
N PRO A 161 7.11 -9.85 2.56
CA PRO A 161 6.86 -11.13 3.22
C PRO A 161 5.48 -11.15 3.88
N ARG A 162 4.95 -12.35 4.10
CA ARG A 162 3.68 -12.54 4.81
C ARG A 162 3.77 -11.91 6.21
N PRO A 163 2.87 -10.98 6.57
CA PRO A 163 2.96 -10.28 7.84
C PRO A 163 2.46 -11.17 8.98
N ALA A 164 3.12 -11.09 10.13
CA ALA A 164 2.81 -11.93 11.30
C ALA A 164 2.66 -11.08 12.58
N ARG A 165 3.67 -11.05 13.44
CA ARG A 165 3.76 -10.11 14.57
C ARG A 165 4.19 -8.72 14.11
N TYR A 166 5.03 -8.71 13.08
CA TYR A 166 5.56 -7.52 12.44
C TYR A 166 5.18 -7.52 10.96
N VAL A 167 5.07 -6.32 10.40
CA VAL A 167 5.10 -6.10 8.96
C VAL A 167 6.40 -5.37 8.64
N ASP A 168 7.10 -5.82 7.60
CA ASP A 168 8.26 -5.14 7.03
C ASP A 168 8.16 -5.25 5.51
N ILE A 169 7.76 -4.15 4.88
CA ILE A 169 7.67 -4.04 3.43
C ILE A 169 8.75 -3.05 2.99
N THR A 170 9.57 -3.46 2.03
CA THR A 170 10.60 -2.61 1.44
C THR A 170 10.43 -2.56 -0.06
N VAL A 171 10.41 -1.35 -0.61
CA VAL A 171 10.40 -1.10 -2.05
C VAL A 171 11.59 -0.21 -2.38
N SER A 172 12.54 -0.71 -3.15
CA SER A 172 13.66 0.10 -3.66
C SER A 172 13.56 0.28 -5.17
N LEU A 173 13.88 1.47 -5.65
CA LEU A 173 14.02 1.80 -7.06
C LEU A 173 15.51 1.88 -7.39
N HIS A 174 15.93 1.07 -8.35
CA HIS A 174 17.29 1.05 -8.87
C HIS A 174 17.31 1.61 -10.30
N ARG A 175 18.29 2.46 -10.59
CA ARG A 175 18.55 3.06 -11.91
C ARG A 175 20.03 3.00 -12.21
N GLU A 176 20.39 2.55 -13.42
CA GLU A 176 21.80 2.48 -13.84
C GLU A 176 22.69 1.79 -12.78
N ASN A 177 22.17 0.71 -12.17
CA ASN A 177 22.81 -0.02 -11.06
C ASN A 177 23.03 0.77 -9.75
N ARG A 178 22.42 1.94 -9.59
CA ARG A 178 22.45 2.75 -8.36
C ARG A 178 21.09 2.77 -7.68
N LEU A 179 21.12 2.78 -6.35
CA LEU A 179 19.92 2.98 -5.55
C LEU A 179 19.45 4.44 -5.71
N ALA A 180 18.27 4.63 -6.29
CA ALA A 180 17.70 5.97 -6.48
C ALA A 180 16.78 6.36 -5.31
N PHE A 181 15.99 5.41 -4.83
CA PHE A 181 14.97 5.63 -3.81
C PHE A 181 14.61 4.33 -3.08
N THR A 182 14.35 4.41 -1.78
CA THR A 182 13.83 3.32 -0.93
C THR A 182 12.66 3.83 -0.12
N ALA A 183 11.56 3.08 -0.11
CA ALA A 183 10.47 3.24 0.83
C ALA A 183 10.36 1.99 1.70
N THR A 184 10.28 2.17 3.01
CA THR A 184 10.02 1.09 3.96
C THR A 184 8.74 1.37 4.73
N LEU A 185 7.91 0.34 4.93
CA LEU A 185 6.76 0.34 5.81
C LEU A 185 6.98 -0.75 6.85
N ARG A 186 7.19 -0.35 8.09
CA ARG A 186 7.46 -1.26 9.20
C ARG A 186 6.47 -1.04 10.32
N GLY A 187 5.98 -2.10 10.94
CA GLY A 187 5.02 -1.92 12.02
C GLY A 187 4.76 -3.15 12.87
N THR A 188 4.13 -2.91 14.02
CA THR A 188 3.72 -3.95 14.97
C THR A 188 2.23 -4.19 14.90
N ARG A 189 1.84 -5.46 14.94
CA ARG A 189 0.43 -5.86 14.91
C ARG A 189 -0.25 -5.59 16.25
N GLU A 190 -1.42 -4.97 16.17
CA GLU A 190 -2.35 -4.77 17.28
C GLU A 190 -3.73 -5.34 16.89
N PRO A 191 -4.46 -5.95 17.83
CA PRO A 191 -5.82 -6.42 17.58
C PRO A 191 -6.76 -5.25 17.26
N ALA A 192 -7.58 -5.37 16.21
CA ALA A 192 -8.55 -4.35 15.83
C ALA A 192 -9.82 -4.38 16.72
N THR A 193 -9.64 -4.30 18.03
CA THR A 193 -10.78 -4.20 18.97
C THR A 193 -11.40 -2.81 18.89
N LEU A 194 -12.68 -2.71 19.26
CA LEU A 194 -13.40 -1.43 19.30
C LEU A 194 -12.63 -0.35 20.09
N LYS A 195 -12.06 -0.74 21.24
CA LYS A 195 -11.25 0.14 22.09
C LYS A 195 -10.02 0.68 21.34
N HIS A 196 -9.28 -0.18 20.65
CA HIS A 196 -8.11 0.24 19.87
C HIS A 196 -8.48 1.13 18.68
N VAL A 197 -9.57 0.79 17.97
CA VAL A 197 -10.05 1.62 16.86
C VAL A 197 -10.38 3.03 17.35
N VAL A 198 -11.16 3.16 18.43
CA VAL A 198 -11.48 4.46 19.04
C VAL A 198 -10.20 5.19 19.45
N MET A 199 -9.25 4.49 20.07
CA MET A 199 -8.02 5.12 20.53
C MET A 199 -7.16 5.64 19.38
N ILE A 200 -7.06 4.90 18.29
CA ILE A 200 -6.34 5.32 17.07
C ILE A 200 -7.03 6.54 16.45
N GLN A 201 -8.35 6.58 16.44
CA GLN A 201 -9.08 7.75 15.95
C GLN A 201 -8.89 8.99 16.84
N ILE A 202 -8.72 8.83 18.16
CA ILE A 202 -8.45 9.97 19.06
C ILE A 202 -6.99 10.44 18.95
N THR A 203 -6.05 9.51 18.88
CA THR A 203 -4.61 9.80 18.82
C THR A 203 -4.12 10.18 17.43
N SER A 204 -4.88 9.85 16.38
CA SER A 204 -4.52 10.07 14.98
C SER A 204 -5.75 10.29 14.07
N PRO A 205 -6.67 11.22 14.42
CA PRO A 205 -7.97 11.40 13.76
C PRO A 205 -7.89 11.77 12.28
N LEU A 206 -6.78 12.41 11.88
CA LEU A 206 -6.56 12.90 10.53
C LEU A 206 -5.39 12.19 9.86
N ALA A 207 -4.95 11.01 10.32
CA ALA A 207 -3.76 10.36 9.76
C ALA A 207 -3.79 10.22 8.22
N PRO A 208 -4.87 9.76 7.56
CA PRO A 208 -4.92 9.71 6.10
C PRO A 208 -4.82 11.09 5.44
N LEU A 209 -5.49 12.11 6.02
CA LEU A 209 -5.44 13.49 5.56
C LEU A 209 -4.05 14.12 5.78
N MET A 210 -3.41 13.84 6.91
CA MET A 210 -2.06 14.30 7.24
C MET A 210 -1.01 13.62 6.38
N VAL A 211 -1.17 12.33 6.06
CA VAL A 211 -0.27 11.61 5.13
C VAL A 211 -0.43 12.17 3.72
N ALA A 212 -1.66 12.35 3.22
CA ALA A 212 -1.89 12.99 1.93
C ALA A 212 -1.36 14.43 1.88
N THR A 213 -1.57 15.21 2.94
CA THR A 213 -1.07 16.59 3.07
C THR A 213 0.44 16.61 3.14
N ARG A 214 1.08 15.73 3.91
CA ARG A 214 2.55 15.62 3.99
C ARG A 214 3.15 15.20 2.67
N ILE A 215 2.53 14.25 1.95
CA ILE A 215 3.03 13.82 0.64
C ILE A 215 2.83 14.94 -0.40
N ARG A 216 1.71 15.66 -0.37
CA ARG A 216 1.51 16.87 -1.19
C ARG A 216 2.53 17.95 -0.85
N ILE A 217 2.80 18.21 0.44
CA ILE A 217 3.80 19.18 0.90
C ILE A 217 5.21 18.74 0.47
N GLN A 218 5.56 17.46 0.57
CA GLN A 218 6.85 16.96 0.08
C GLN A 218 6.94 17.05 -1.44
N GLY A 219 5.85 16.78 -2.17
CA GLY A 219 5.77 17.00 -3.61
C GLY A 219 5.98 18.46 -3.99
N ILE A 220 5.35 19.39 -3.27
CA ILE A 220 5.50 20.84 -3.43
C ILE A 220 6.91 21.29 -3.04
N LYS A 221 7.49 20.74 -1.96
CA LYS A 221 8.86 21.05 -1.51
C LYS A 221 9.91 20.57 -2.51
N LEU A 222 9.73 19.40 -3.12
CA LEU A 222 10.58 18.90 -4.20
C LEU A 222 10.46 19.75 -5.47
N TRP A 223 9.26 20.22 -5.78
CA TRP A 223 9.02 21.17 -6.88
C TRP A 223 9.70 22.52 -6.61
N LEU A 224 9.60 23.07 -5.40
CA LEU A 224 10.29 24.28 -4.95
C LEU A 224 11.82 24.13 -4.97
N HIS A 225 12.34 22.92 -4.70
CA HIS A 225 13.77 22.60 -4.84
C HIS A 225 14.21 22.32 -6.29
N ARG A 226 13.39 22.66 -7.29
CA ARG A 226 13.71 22.56 -8.73
C ARG A 226 14.09 21.15 -9.19
N VAL A 227 13.61 20.10 -8.51
CA VAL A 227 13.73 18.75 -9.05
C VAL A 227 12.91 18.69 -10.33
N PRO A 228 13.51 18.38 -11.49
CA PRO A 228 12.82 18.48 -12.77
C PRO A 228 11.59 17.58 -12.76
N VAL A 229 10.45 18.20 -13.06
CA VAL A 229 9.20 17.49 -13.31
C VAL A 229 9.32 16.88 -14.68
N VAL A 230 9.39 15.55 -14.76
CA VAL A 230 9.37 14.85 -16.04
C VAL A 230 7.94 14.94 -16.58
N PRO A 231 7.69 15.62 -17.71
CA PRO A 231 6.37 15.61 -18.32
C PRO A 231 5.96 14.18 -18.70
N ARG A 232 4.66 13.93 -18.75
CA ARG A 232 4.09 12.64 -19.16
C ARG A 232 4.56 12.20 -20.54
#